data_AF-A0A519VTP1-F1
#
_entry.id   AF-A0A519VTP1-F1
#
_cell.length_a   1.000
_cell.length_b   1.000
_cell.length_c   1.000
_cell.angle_alpha   90.00
_cell.angle_beta   90.00
_cell.angle_gamma   90.00
#
_symmetry.space_group_name_H-M   'P 1'
#
loop_
_entity.id
_entity.type
_entity.pdbx_description
1 polymer ?
#
loop_
_entity_poly.entity_id
_entity_poly.type
_entity_poly.pdbx_seq_one_letter_code
_entity_poly.pdbx_strand_id
1 'polypeptide(L)'
;MQDILLGGHRVGAGQPPFIIAEMSGNHGQSLERALAIVDAAANAGCQGLKIQTSTPDMLTLDSRAPDFVVRGANQDWEGQSLYELYTTNFT
;
A
#
# COMPACT_ATOMS: atom_id res chain seq x y z
N MET A 1 -15.18 25.04 -2.21
CA MET A 1 -15.10 23.56 -2.32
C MET A 1 -16.02 23.00 -1.24
N GLN A 2 -16.83 21.99 -1.54
CA GLN A 2 -17.77 21.42 -0.57
C GLN A 2 -17.03 20.41 0.32
N ASP A 3 -17.29 20.45 1.61
CA ASP A 3 -16.72 19.47 2.56
C ASP A 3 -17.24 18.07 2.25
N ILE A 4 -16.38 17.06 2.40
CA ILE A 4 -16.72 15.64 2.31
C ILE A 4 -16.67 15.04 3.71
N LEU A 5 -17.59 14.12 4.01
CA LEU A 5 -17.58 13.36 5.26
C LEU A 5 -16.92 11.99 5.02
N LEU A 6 -15.80 11.72 5.71
CA LEU A 6 -15.15 10.42 5.75
C LEU A 6 -15.29 9.84 7.15
N GLY A 7 -16.16 8.85 7.32
CA GLY A 7 -16.53 8.34 8.65
C GLY A 7 -17.09 9.47 9.53
N GLY A 8 -16.44 9.74 10.66
CA GLY A 8 -16.79 10.83 11.57
C GLY A 8 -16.10 12.17 11.29
N HIS A 9 -15.29 12.28 10.23
CA HIS A 9 -14.43 13.45 9.98
C HIS A 9 -14.87 14.26 8.77
N ARG A 10 -14.91 15.59 8.90
CA ARG A 10 -15.09 16.51 7.78
C ARG A 10 -13.74 16.81 7.13
N VAL A 11 -13.67 16.69 5.82
CA VAL A 11 -12.48 16.97 5.01
C VAL A 11 -12.82 18.07 4.03
N GLY A 12 -12.09 19.17 4.10
CA GLY A 12 -12.35 20.36 3.30
C GLY A 12 -11.52 21.56 3.73
N ALA A 13 -11.79 22.72 3.12
CA ALA A 13 -11.07 23.94 3.44
C ALA A 13 -11.40 24.41 4.87
N GLY A 14 -10.38 24.75 5.65
CA GLY A 14 -10.55 25.17 7.06
C GLY A 14 -10.69 24.02 8.07
N GLN A 15 -10.67 22.76 7.63
CA GLN A 15 -10.58 21.60 8.51
C GLN A 15 -9.10 21.22 8.75
N PRO A 16 -8.77 20.55 9.87
CA PRO A 16 -7.46 19.94 10.04
C PRO A 16 -7.16 18.91 8.93
N PRO A 17 -5.88 18.66 8.58
CA PRO A 17 -5.52 17.62 7.65
C PRO A 17 -6.05 16.24 8.09
N PHE A 18 -6.61 15.49 7.14
CA PHE A 18 -7.00 14.10 7.35
C PHE A 18 -5.83 13.18 6.96
N ILE A 19 -5.30 12.48 7.94
CA ILE A 19 -4.12 11.63 7.84
C ILE A 19 -4.55 10.19 7.61
N ILE A 20 -4.07 9.63 6.49
CA ILE A 20 -4.24 8.23 6.13
C ILE A 20 -2.89 7.53 6.24
N ALA A 21 -2.78 6.53 7.12
CA ALA A 21 -1.63 5.64 7.13
C ALA A 21 -1.72 4.66 5.95
N GLU A 22 -0.63 4.51 5.20
CA GLU A 22 -0.56 3.59 4.07
C GLU A 22 0.16 2.29 4.45
N MET A 23 -0.58 1.18 4.47
CA MET A 23 -0.03 -0.15 4.71
C MET A 23 0.57 -0.76 3.43
N SER A 24 -0.14 -0.67 2.30
CA SER A 24 0.25 -1.38 1.05
C SER A 24 0.59 -2.86 1.33
N GLY A 25 1.61 -3.42 0.66
CA GLY A 25 2.13 -4.77 0.90
C GLY A 25 3.05 -4.93 2.12
N ASN A 26 3.18 -3.92 3.00
CA ASN A 26 4.11 -3.97 4.15
C ASN A 26 3.75 -5.03 5.20
N HIS A 27 2.52 -5.58 5.15
CA HIS A 27 2.16 -6.73 5.96
C HIS A 27 2.84 -8.02 5.50
N GLY A 28 3.32 -8.09 4.26
CA GLY A 28 4.04 -9.25 3.71
C GLY A 28 3.23 -10.55 3.85
N GLN A 29 1.95 -10.51 3.47
CA GLN A 29 0.98 -11.61 3.59
C GLN A 29 0.76 -12.17 5.01
N SER A 30 1.22 -11.48 6.05
CA SER A 30 0.94 -11.83 7.46
C SER A 30 -0.23 -11.04 8.02
N LEU A 31 -1.30 -11.72 8.40
CA LEU A 31 -2.45 -11.10 9.09
C LEU A 31 -2.04 -10.47 10.42
N GLU A 32 -1.18 -11.15 11.19
CA GLU A 32 -0.66 -10.63 12.46
C GLU A 32 0.07 -9.30 12.25
N ARG A 33 0.95 -9.23 11.25
CA ARG A 33 1.65 -7.99 10.92
C ARG A 33 0.69 -6.91 10.42
N ALA A 34 -0.32 -7.27 9.63
CA ALA A 34 -1.35 -6.33 9.19
C ALA A 34 -2.08 -5.70 10.40
N LEU A 35 -2.49 -6.52 11.36
CA LEU A 35 -3.15 -6.04 12.58
C LEU A 35 -2.23 -5.16 13.43
N ALA A 36 -0.94 -5.51 13.55
CA ALA A 36 0.04 -4.67 14.25
C ALA A 36 0.21 -3.29 13.59
N ILE A 37 0.16 -3.22 12.25
CA ILE A 37 0.20 -1.94 11.52
C ILE A 37 -1.09 -1.13 11.76
N VAL A 38 -2.25 -1.79 11.83
CA VAL A 38 -3.54 -1.12 12.17
C VAL A 38 -3.43 -0.47 13.54
N ASP A 39 -2.95 -1.22 14.55
CA ASP A 39 -2.78 -0.71 15.91
C ASP A 39 -1.77 0.46 15.95
N ALA A 40 -0.65 0.34 15.23
CA ALA A 40 0.33 1.41 15.15
C ALA A 40 -0.24 2.69 14.50
N ALA A 41 -1.02 2.57 13.43
CA ALA A 41 -1.68 3.70 12.77
C ALA A 41 -2.70 4.38 13.70
N ALA A 42 -3.51 3.60 14.42
CA ALA A 42 -4.46 4.13 15.40
C ALA A 42 -3.74 4.85 16.55
N ASN A 43 -2.68 4.25 17.10
CA ASN A 43 -1.87 4.84 18.16
C ASN A 43 -1.14 6.13 17.73
N ALA A 44 -0.79 6.25 16.45
CA ALA A 44 -0.23 7.47 15.86
C ALA A 44 -1.27 8.58 15.63
N GLY A 45 -2.56 8.30 15.83
CA GLY A 45 -3.65 9.25 15.64
C GLY A 45 -4.09 9.43 14.19
N CYS A 46 -3.77 8.48 13.30
CA CYS A 46 -4.29 8.50 11.94
C CYS A 46 -5.82 8.31 11.94
N GLN A 47 -6.52 9.04 11.07
CA GLN A 47 -7.98 8.93 10.96
C GLN A 47 -8.41 7.84 9.97
N GLY A 48 -7.51 7.42 9.09
CA GLY A 48 -7.75 6.34 8.14
C GLY A 48 -6.53 5.45 7.96
N LEU A 49 -6.79 4.25 7.46
CA LEU A 49 -5.79 3.30 7.01
C LEU A 49 -6.13 2.88 5.58
N LYS A 50 -5.14 2.85 4.70
CA LYS A 50 -5.29 2.39 3.32
C LYS A 50 -4.54 1.08 3.10
N ILE A 51 -5.24 0.12 2.51
CA ILE A 51 -4.70 -1.14 2.01
C ILE A 51 -4.85 -1.19 0.48
N GLN A 52 -4.00 -1.96 -0.20
CA GLN A 52 -4.15 -2.27 -1.63
C GLN A 52 -4.83 -3.65 -1.75
N THR A 53 -5.44 -3.98 -2.89
CA THR A 53 -6.11 -5.30 -3.10
C THR A 53 -5.82 -5.81 -4.52
N SER A 54 -4.62 -5.54 -5.01
CA SER A 54 -4.21 -5.81 -6.38
C SER A 54 -3.48 -7.14 -6.47
N THR A 55 -3.81 -7.93 -7.49
CA THR A 55 -3.01 -9.09 -7.89
C THR A 55 -1.94 -8.67 -8.92
N PRO A 56 -0.90 -9.48 -9.14
CA PRO A 56 0.08 -9.24 -10.22
C PRO A 56 -0.58 -9.02 -11.59
N ASP A 57 -1.62 -9.81 -11.91
CA ASP A 57 -2.40 -9.70 -13.15
C ASP A 57 -3.09 -8.34 -13.36
N MET A 58 -3.39 -7.63 -12.28
CA MET A 58 -3.96 -6.27 -12.36
C MET A 58 -2.90 -5.21 -12.61
N LEU A 59 -1.64 -5.48 -12.28
CA LEU A 59 -0.56 -4.50 -12.25
C LEU A 59 0.41 -4.63 -13.43
N THR A 60 0.65 -5.85 -13.90
CA THR A 60 1.73 -6.12 -14.85
C THR A 60 1.51 -7.39 -15.67
N LEU A 61 2.42 -7.64 -16.61
CA LEU A 61 2.45 -8.86 -17.42
C LEU A 61 3.39 -9.89 -16.79
N ASP A 62 3.02 -11.16 -16.87
CA ASP A 62 3.94 -12.26 -16.60
C ASP A 62 5.01 -12.33 -17.72
N SER A 63 6.09 -11.57 -17.53
CA SER A 63 7.13 -11.39 -18.53
C SER A 63 8.48 -11.17 -17.87
N ARG A 64 9.51 -11.83 -18.43
CA ARG A 64 10.93 -11.57 -18.11
C ARG A 64 11.64 -10.78 -19.20
N ALA A 65 10.90 -10.09 -20.08
CA ALA A 65 11.50 -9.15 -21.01
C ALA A 65 12.27 -8.05 -20.24
N PRO A 66 13.33 -7.45 -20.81
CA PRO A 66 14.19 -6.52 -20.09
C PRO A 66 13.46 -5.37 -19.36
N ASP A 67 12.36 -4.87 -19.94
CA ASP A 67 11.54 -3.79 -19.38
C ASP A 67 10.69 -4.21 -18.16
N PHE A 68 10.50 -5.51 -17.96
CA PHE A 68 9.74 -6.09 -16.85
C PHE A 68 10.64 -6.64 -15.74
N VAL A 69 11.97 -6.50 -15.86
CA VAL A 69 12.92 -6.97 -14.86
C VAL A 69 13.44 -5.78 -14.06
N VAL A 70 13.37 -5.88 -12.73
CA VAL A 70 13.85 -4.85 -11.82
C VAL A 70 15.38 -4.72 -11.94
N ARG A 71 15.84 -3.48 -12.19
CA ARG A 71 17.25 -3.12 -12.28
C ARG A 71 17.53 -1.83 -11.54
N GLY A 72 18.61 -1.79 -10.77
CA GLY A 72 19.00 -0.62 -9.98
C GLY A 72 18.08 -0.35 -8.78
N ALA A 73 17.44 -1.39 -8.25
CA ALA A 73 16.63 -1.31 -7.04
C ALA A 73 17.43 -1.75 -5.80
N ASN A 74 16.74 -2.02 -4.70
CA ASN A 74 17.37 -2.63 -3.52
C ASN A 74 17.75 -4.10 -3.81
N GLN A 75 18.64 -4.67 -2.98
CA GLN A 75 19.11 -6.04 -3.14
C GLN A 75 17.99 -7.09 -3.04
N ASP A 76 16.89 -6.75 -2.35
CA ASP A 76 15.76 -7.65 -2.17
C ASP A 76 14.98 -7.86 -3.48
N TRP A 77 14.99 -6.89 -4.39
CA TRP A 77 14.16 -6.88 -5.60
C TRP A 77 14.94 -7.04 -6.91
N GLU A 78 16.25 -6.79 -6.88
CA GLU A 78 17.10 -6.82 -8.07
C GLU A 78 16.99 -8.16 -8.82
N GLY A 79 16.74 -8.11 -10.14
CA GLY A 79 16.69 -9.28 -11.01
C GLY A 79 15.36 -10.06 -11.01
N GLN A 80 14.41 -9.71 -10.14
CA GLN A 80 13.04 -10.23 -10.20
C GLN A 80 12.28 -9.61 -11.37
N SER A 81 11.34 -10.33 -11.95
CA SER A 81 10.32 -9.70 -12.80
C SER A 81 9.34 -8.91 -11.93
N LEU A 82 8.67 -7.90 -12.50
CA LEU A 82 7.58 -7.18 -11.81
C LEU A 82 6.48 -8.15 -11.35
N TYR A 83 6.21 -9.17 -12.14
CA TYR A 83 5.20 -10.18 -11.82
C TYR A 83 5.62 -11.02 -10.60
N GLU A 84 6.89 -11.47 -10.52
CA GLU A 84 7.45 -12.18 -9.36
C GLU A 84 7.40 -11.30 -8.11
N LEU A 85 7.83 -10.04 -8.22
CA LEU A 85 7.82 -9.06 -7.14
C LEU A 85 6.40 -8.89 -6.55
N TYR A 86 5.40 -8.68 -7.41
CA TYR A 86 4.03 -8.49 -6.94
C TYR A 86 3.42 -9.80 -6.44
N THR A 87 3.93 -10.97 -6.85
CA THR A 87 3.46 -12.27 -6.34
C THR A 87 3.85 -12.49 -4.87
N THR A 88 4.93 -11.89 -4.38
CA THR A 88 5.29 -12.00 -2.96
C THR A 88 4.71 -10.87 -2.10
N ASN A 89 4.27 -9.78 -2.74
CA ASN A 89 3.89 -8.54 -2.06
C ASN A 89 2.46 -8.08 -2.33
N PHE A 90 1.61 -8.92 -2.94
CA PHE A 90 0.19 -8.63 -3.08
C PHE A 90 -0.55 -8.68 -1.74
N THR A 91 -1.72 -8.07 -1.72
CA THR A 91 -2.68 -8.13 -0.62
C THR A 91 -3.88 -8.97 -1.03
#